data_AF-A0A7Z9IWZ2-F1
#
_entry.id   AF-A0A7Z9IWZ2-F1
#
_cell.length_a   1.000
_cell.length_b   1.000
_cell.length_c   1.000
_cell.angle_alpha   90.00
_cell.angle_beta   90.00
_cell.angle_gamma   90.00
#
_symmetry.space_group_name_H-M   'P 1'
#
loop_
_entity.id
_entity.type
_entity.pdbx_description
1 polymer ?
#
loop_
_entity_poly.entity_id
_entity_poly.type
_entity_poly.pdbx_seq_one_letter_code
_entity_poly.pdbx_strand_id
1 'polypeptide(L)' 'VILSRQMQLTSALKTACGMSLISMVSMEAAMNAVDVLLTGGAKLTIWVIPIMFLAGFLTPLPYNYWRLKVHGKSCH' A
#
# COMPACT_ATOMS: atom_id res chain seq x y z
N VAL A 1 25.21 0.42 11.70
CA VAL A 1 25.84 -0.76 12.36
C VAL A 1 24.98 -1.35 13.50
N ILE A 2 24.14 -0.56 14.20
CA ILE A 2 23.30 -1.09 15.30
C ILE A 2 22.15 -1.97 14.79
N LEU A 3 21.38 -1.51 13.80
CA LEU A 3 20.27 -2.26 13.17
C LEU A 3 20.69 -3.61 12.57
N SER A 4 21.88 -3.66 11.93
CA SER A 4 22.44 -4.88 11.34
C SER A 4 22.84 -5.95 12.36
N ARG A 5 22.98 -5.59 13.65
CA ARG A 5 23.24 -6.55 14.75
C ARG A 5 21.96 -6.98 15.49
N GLN A 6 20.85 -6.27 15.29
CA GLN A 6 19.58 -6.47 16.00
C GLN A 6 18.54 -7.24 15.16
N MET A 7 18.68 -7.26 13.83
CA MET A 7 17.82 -8.03 12.93
C MET A 7 18.58 -9.14 12.24
N GLN A 8 18.02 -10.36 12.25
CA GLN A 8 18.50 -11.46 11.40
C GLN A 8 18.32 -11.07 9.93
N LEU A 9 19.36 -11.30 9.11
CA LEU A 9 19.42 -10.90 7.70
C LEU A 9 18.20 -11.40 6.89
N THR A 10 17.75 -12.62 7.19
CA THR A 10 16.56 -13.25 6.61
C THR A 10 15.25 -12.52 6.95
N SER A 11 15.10 -12.05 8.20
CA SER A 11 13.93 -11.28 8.63
C SER A 11 13.93 -9.86 8.06
N ALA A 12 15.12 -9.25 7.93
CA ALA A 12 15.27 -7.94 7.30
C ALA A 12 14.90 -7.98 5.81
N LEU A 13 15.35 -9.00 5.07
CA LEU A 13 14.99 -9.19 3.66
C LEU A 13 13.50 -9.45 3.46
N LYS A 14 12.88 -10.28 4.30
CA LYS A 14 11.42 -10.50 4.25
C LYS A 14 10.63 -9.23 4.55
N THR A 15 11.10 -8.41 5.49
CA THR A 15 10.45 -7.15 5.84
C THR A 15 10.62 -6.11 4.73
N ALA A 16 11.83 -6.00 4.17
CA ALA A 16 12.12 -5.10 3.06
C ALA A 16 11.33 -5.48 1.80
N CYS A 17 11.35 -6.75 1.38
CA CYS A 17 10.54 -7.21 0.26
C CYS A 17 9.04 -7.06 0.53
N GLY A 18 8.59 -7.37 1.75
CA GLY A 18 7.18 -7.25 2.12
C GLY A 18 6.67 -5.81 2.09
N MET A 19 7.36 -4.87 2.74
CA MET A 19 6.92 -3.47 2.75
C MET A 19 7.14 -2.78 1.40
N SER A 20 8.23 -3.07 0.68
CA SER A 20 8.52 -2.39 -0.58
C SER A 20 7.72 -2.96 -1.75
N LEU A 21 7.68 -4.28 -1.95
CA LEU A 21 7.02 -4.88 -3.12
C LEU A 21 5.50 -4.85 -3.00
N ILE A 22 4.95 -5.17 -1.83
CA ILE A 22 3.49 -5.22 -1.65
C ILE A 22 2.90 -3.80 -1.77
N SER A 23 3.55 -2.80 -1.18
CA SER A 23 3.12 -1.41 -1.30
C SER A 23 3.24 -0.91 -2.74
N MET A 24 4.34 -1.22 -3.42
CA MET A 24 4.54 -0.84 -4.84
C MET A 24 3.45 -1.45 -5.73
N VAL A 25 3.22 -2.77 -5.64
CA VAL A 25 2.18 -3.45 -6.44
C VAL A 25 0.79 -2.91 -6.10
N SER A 26 0.50 -2.65 -4.82
CA SER A 26 -0.80 -2.10 -4.41
C SER A 26 -1.06 -0.71 -4.99
N MET A 27 -0.04 0.16 -5.02
CA MET A 27 -0.13 1.51 -5.58
C MET A 27 -0.37 1.45 -7.09
N GLU A 28 0.39 0.64 -7.82
CA GLU A 28 0.24 0.47 -9.27
C GLU A 28 -1.13 -0.11 -9.64
N ALA A 29 -1.57 -1.13 -8.90
CA ALA A 29 -2.88 -1.74 -9.12
C ALA A 29 -4.03 -0.77 -8.82
N ALA A 30 -3.92 0.04 -7.77
CA ALA A 30 -4.95 1.01 -7.41
C ALA A 30 -5.07 2.13 -8.45
N MET A 31 -3.95 2.70 -8.90
CA MET A 31 -3.97 3.74 -9.94
C MET A 31 -4.56 3.20 -11.24
N ASN A 32 -4.14 2.00 -11.66
CA ASN A 32 -4.69 1.36 -12.85
C ASN A 32 -6.20 1.06 -12.69
N ALA A 33 -6.64 0.59 -11.52
CA ALA A 33 -8.06 0.34 -11.26
C ALA A 33 -8.89 1.63 -11.27
N VAL A 34 -8.40 2.71 -10.65
CA VAL A 34 -9.02 4.03 -10.64
C VAL A 34 -9.15 4.57 -12.06
N ASP A 35 -8.09 4.47 -12.87
CA ASP A 35 -8.09 4.93 -14.26
C ASP A 35 -9.09 4.16 -15.13
N VAL A 36 -9.17 2.84 -14.97
CA VAL A 36 -10.12 1.98 -15.68
C VAL A 36 -11.57 2.25 -15.25
N LEU A 37 -11.82 2.40 -13.94
CA LEU A 37 -13.16 2.61 -13.38
C LEU A 37 -13.74 3.99 -13.68
N LEU A 38 -12.94 5.05 -13.57
CA LEU A 38 -13.44 6.43 -13.60
C LEU A 38 -13.37 7.06 -14.99
N THR A 39 -12.37 6.70 -15.78
CA THR A 39 -12.09 7.43 -17.02
C THR A 39 -12.10 6.52 -18.26
N GLY A 40 -12.18 5.19 -18.07
CA GLY A 40 -12.11 4.22 -19.18
C GLY A 40 -10.79 4.31 -19.96
N GLY A 41 -9.74 4.87 -19.33
CA GLY A 41 -8.45 5.20 -19.94
C GLY A 41 -7.73 6.34 -19.20
N ALA A 42 -6.43 6.55 -19.47
CA ALA A 42 -5.57 7.52 -18.76
C ALA A 42 -5.85 8.99 -19.16
N LYS A 43 -6.99 9.57 -18.74
CA LYS A 43 -7.24 11.02 -18.84
C LYS A 43 -7.47 11.65 -17.46
N LEU A 44 -6.63 12.63 -17.12
CA LEU A 44 -6.79 13.39 -15.89
C LEU A 44 -7.87 14.47 -16.08
N THR A 45 -9.02 14.30 -15.42
CA THR A 45 -10.02 15.37 -15.30
C THR A 45 -9.98 15.96 -13.90
N ILE A 46 -10.23 17.26 -13.75
CA ILE A 46 -10.19 17.98 -12.46
C ILE A 46 -11.12 17.36 -11.39
N TRP A 47 -12.20 16.70 -11.82
CA TRP A 47 -13.13 15.98 -10.94
C TRP A 47 -12.60 14.67 -10.38
N VAL A 48 -11.63 14.03 -11.05
CA VAL A 48 -11.07 12.72 -10.64
C VAL A 48 -9.99 12.88 -9.58
N ILE A 49 -9.32 14.04 -9.50
CA ILE A 49 -8.26 14.35 -8.52
C ILE A 49 -8.65 14.02 -7.07
N PRO A 50 -9.79 14.51 -6.53
CA PRO A 50 -10.18 14.19 -5.15
C PRO A 50 -10.46 12.70 -4.92
N ILE A 51 -11.00 12.01 -5.92
CA ILE A 51 -11.31 10.57 -5.84
C ILE A 51 -10.00 9.76 -5.88
N MET A 52 -9.04 10.17 -6.69
CA MET A 52 -7.72 9.55 -6.78
C MET A 52 -6.94 9.67 -5.47
N PHE A 53 -6.99 10.83 -4.81
CA PHE A 53 -6.43 11.01 -3.46
C PHE A 53 -7.08 10.08 -2.43
N LEU A 54 -8.42 9.97 -2.47
CA LEU A 54 -9.16 9.10 -1.56
C LEU A 54 -8.83 7.63 -1.82
N ALA A 55 -8.74 7.21 -3.07
CA ALA A 55 -8.36 5.86 -3.46
C ALA A 55 -6.93 5.54 -3.03
N GLY A 56 -5.97 6.46 -3.24
CA GLY A 56 -4.60 6.31 -2.76
C GLY A 56 -4.51 6.18 -1.24
N PHE A 57 -5.33 6.93 -0.50
CA PHE A 57 -5.42 6.81 0.97
C PHE A 57 -6.06 5.49 1.41
N LEU A 58 -7.11 5.03 0.73
CA LEU A 58 -7.77 3.75 1.01
C LEU A 58 -6.96 2.54 0.57
N THR A 59 -6.07 2.64 -0.41
CA THR A 59 -5.33 1.49 -0.96
C THR A 59 -4.50 0.72 0.09
N PRO A 60 -3.70 1.36 0.96
CA PRO A 60 -2.95 0.64 1.99
C PRO A 60 -3.79 0.24 3.22
N LEU A 61 -4.97 0.85 3.42
CA LEU A 61 -5.81 0.64 4.60
C LEU A 61 -6.33 -0.80 4.79
N PRO A 62 -6.96 -1.48 3.80
CA PRO A 62 -7.54 -2.81 4.02
C PRO A 62 -6.48 -3.87 4.30
N TYR A 63 -5.32 -3.80 3.64
CA TYR A 63 -4.20 -4.71 3.91
C TYR A 63 -3.60 -4.46 5.30
N ASN A 64 -3.44 -3.19 5.69
CA ASN A 64 -2.91 -2.83 7.01
C ASN A 64 -3.87 -3.23 8.15
N TYR A 65 -5.19 -2.99 7.97
CA TYR A 65 -6.22 -3.40 8.93
C TYR A 65 -6.34 -4.92 9.06
N TRP A 66 -6.27 -5.66 7.95
CA TRP A 66 -6.28 -7.13 7.99
C TRP A 66 -5.08 -7.67 8.76
N ARG A 67 -3.88 -7.13 8.50
CA ARG A 67 -2.66 -7.51 9.24
C ARG A 67 -2.77 -7.21 10.74
N LEU A 68 -3.27 -6.03 11.12
CA LEU A 68 -3.48 -5.64 12.52
C LEU A 68 -4.46 -6.60 13.22
N LYS A 69 -5.55 -6.98 12.53
CA LYS A 69 -6.55 -7.94 13.01
C LYS A 69 -5.95 -9.33 13.23
N VAL A 70 -5.15 -9.84 12.28
CA VAL A 70 -4.47 -11.14 12.39
C VAL A 70 -3.45 -11.16 13.53
N HIS A 71 -2.76 -10.04 13.77
CA HIS A 71 -1.75 -9.93 14.83
C HIS A 71 -2.35 -9.56 16.21
N GLY A 72 -3.66 -9.40 16.32
CA GLY A 72 -4.34 -9.02 17.57
C GLY A 72 -3.91 -7.66 18.12
N LYS A 73 -3.37 -6.77 17.27
CA LYS A 73 -2.91 -5.43 17.65
C LYS A 73 -4.00 -4.44 17.26
N SER A 74 -4.73 -3.92 18.26
CA SER A 74 -5.62 -2.77 18.06
C SER A 74 -4.83 -1.50 18.35
N CYS A 75 -4.69 -0.62 17.37
CA CYS A 75 -4.27 0.75 17.62
C CYS A 75 -5.51 1.51 18.12
N HIS A 76 -5.60 1.73 19.44
CA HIS A 76 -6.45 2.76 20.03
C HIS A 76 -5.57 3.97 20.32
#